data_AF-A0A2S8FYK0-F1
#
_entry.id   AF-A0A2S8FYK0-F1
#
_cell.length_a   1.000
_cell.length_b   1.000
_cell.length_c   1.000
_cell.angle_alpha   90.00
_cell.angle_beta   90.00
_cell.angle_gamma   90.00
#
_symmetry.space_group_name_H-M   'P 1'
#
loop_
_entity.id
_entity.type
_entity.pdbx_description
1 polymer ?
#
loop_
_entity_poly.entity_id
_entity_poly.type
_entity_poly.pdbx_seq_one_letter_code
_entity_poly.pdbx_strand_id
1 'polypeptide(L)'
;MYWVGTVIILVIIGILAAILRYVSLSGNGKESVDNERITLETRNITRFRAEIETLVSERKYHQATEALLTTEVTTLVDQAVTSRDLRWMAVYEDTLVLPGLAESIVIQSRSADYWVIPGTSDAIIDARWQTTATDFAERFNRGLQQAKKD
;
A
#
# COMPACT_ATOMS: atom_id res chain seq x y z
N MET A 1 -41.08 0.80 -54.55
CA MET A 1 -41.32 0.92 -53.09
C MET A 1 -40.14 0.33 -52.31
N TYR A 2 -38.98 1.00 -52.28
CA TYR A 2 -37.77 0.50 -51.57
C TYR A 2 -37.19 1.49 -50.54
N TRP A 3 -37.79 2.67 -50.39
CA TRP A 3 -37.26 3.74 -49.55
C TRP A 3 -37.54 3.55 -48.05
N VAL A 4 -38.63 2.89 -47.69
CA VAL A 4 -39.04 2.72 -46.28
C VAL A 4 -38.12 1.73 -45.55
N GLY A 5 -37.69 0.66 -46.21
CA GLY A 5 -36.79 -0.35 -45.62
C GLY A 5 -35.40 0.22 -45.30
N THR A 6 -34.84 1.04 -46.20
CA THR A 6 -33.52 1.64 -46.01
C THR A 6 -33.49 2.64 -44.86
N VAL A 7 -34.57 3.41 -44.66
CA VAL A 7 -34.67 4.38 -43.56
C VAL A 7 -34.73 3.66 -42.20
N ILE A 8 -35.47 2.55 -42.08
CA ILE A 8 -35.56 1.79 -40.83
C ILE A 8 -34.19 1.20 -40.44
N ILE A 9 -33.44 0.67 -41.41
CA ILE A 9 -32.10 0.11 -41.17
C ILE A 9 -31.15 1.19 -40.66
N LEU A 10 -31.17 2.40 -41.23
CA LEU A 10 -30.32 3.50 -40.79
C LEU A 10 -30.65 3.96 -39.36
N VAL A 11 -31.93 3.96 -38.99
CA VAL A 11 -32.36 4.30 -37.62
C VAL A 11 -31.86 3.27 -36.60
N ILE A 12 -31.97 1.98 -36.92
CA ILE A 12 -31.49 0.90 -36.04
C ILE A 12 -29.97 0.98 -35.83
N ILE A 13 -29.21 1.22 -36.89
CA ILE A 13 -27.74 1.40 -36.82
C ILE A 13 -27.39 2.60 -35.94
N GLY A 14 -28.11 3.72 -36.08
CA GLY A 14 -27.91 4.92 -35.26
C GLY A 14 -28.15 4.67 -33.77
N ILE A 15 -29.20 3.92 -33.42
CA ILE A 15 -29.53 3.57 -32.03
C ILE A 15 -28.46 2.63 -31.46
N LEU A 16 -28.02 1.61 -32.21
CA LEU A 16 -26.96 0.70 -31.79
C LEU A 16 -25.63 1.43 -31.55
N ALA A 17 -25.27 2.38 -32.43
CA ALA A 17 -24.07 3.20 -32.25
C ALA A 17 -24.17 4.11 -31.01
N ALA A 18 -25.35 4.65 -30.72
CA ALA A 18 -25.58 5.46 -29.52
C ALA A 18 -25.50 4.64 -28.23
N ILE A 19 -26.04 3.41 -28.23
CA ILE A 19 -25.96 2.49 -27.09
C ILE A 19 -24.50 2.06 -26.86
N LEU A 20 -23.77 1.68 -27.91
CA LEU A 20 -22.35 1.33 -27.80
C LEU A 20 -21.51 2.50 -27.26
N ARG A 21 -21.79 3.72 -27.70
CA ARG A 21 -21.12 4.93 -27.20
C ARG A 21 -21.47 5.22 -25.74
N TYR A 22 -22.72 5.03 -25.34
CA TYR A 22 -23.15 5.20 -23.95
C TYR A 22 -22.51 4.15 -23.01
N VAL A 23 -22.44 2.88 -23.44
CA VAL A 23 -21.78 1.81 -22.68
C VAL A 23 -20.27 2.05 -22.59
N SER A 24 -19.62 2.52 -23.65
CA SER A 24 -18.19 2.86 -23.63
C SER A 24 -17.88 4.06 -22.71
N LEU A 25 -18.75 5.07 -22.67
CA LEU A 25 -18.62 6.23 -21.76
C LEU A 25 -18.91 5.85 -20.31
N SER A 26 -19.88 4.96 -20.06
CA SER A 26 -20.24 4.50 -18.72
C SER A 26 -19.25 3.47 -18.14
N GLY A 27 -18.58 2.68 -18.99
CA GLY A 27 -17.56 1.70 -18.59
C GLY A 27 -16.23 2.34 -18.24
N ASN A 28 -15.75 3.28 -19.08
CA ASN A 28 -14.45 3.94 -18.87
C ASN A 28 -14.40 4.82 -17.61
N GLY A 29 -15.51 5.43 -17.20
CA GLY A 29 -15.53 6.34 -16.04
C GLY A 29 -15.46 5.61 -14.69
N LYS A 30 -15.99 4.38 -14.59
CA LYS A 30 -15.87 3.57 -13.37
C LYS A 30 -14.48 2.96 -13.24
N GLU A 31 -13.97 2.40 -14.34
CA GLU A 31 -12.65 1.77 -14.38
C GLU A 31 -11.51 2.79 -14.17
N SER A 32 -11.65 4.03 -14.66
CA SER A 32 -10.66 5.08 -14.40
C SER A 32 -10.70 5.58 -12.95
N VAL A 33 -11.90 5.73 -12.36
CA VAL A 33 -12.05 6.19 -10.97
C VAL A 33 -11.57 5.11 -10.00
N ASP A 34 -11.91 3.84 -10.26
CA ASP A 34 -11.44 2.72 -9.43
C ASP A 34 -9.92 2.53 -9.57
N ASN A 35 -9.36 2.66 -10.79
CA ASN A 35 -7.90 2.64 -10.98
C ASN A 35 -7.21 3.87 -10.38
N GLU A 36 -7.80 5.06 -10.43
CA GLU A 36 -7.24 6.27 -9.83
C GLU A 36 -7.30 6.21 -8.29
N ARG A 37 -8.37 5.65 -7.71
CA ARG A 37 -8.48 5.38 -6.28
C ARG A 37 -7.46 4.34 -5.82
N ILE A 38 -7.30 3.24 -6.56
CA ILE A 38 -6.25 2.23 -6.31
C ILE A 38 -4.85 2.85 -6.48
N THR A 39 -4.65 3.78 -7.44
CA THR A 39 -3.38 4.48 -7.65
C THR A 39 -3.08 5.53 -6.58
N LEU A 40 -4.10 6.11 -5.95
CA LEU A 40 -3.97 7.04 -4.81
C LEU A 40 -3.79 6.29 -3.48
N GLU A 41 -4.45 5.15 -3.29
CA GLU A 41 -4.34 4.33 -2.08
C GLU A 41 -3.02 3.55 -2.06
N THR A 42 -2.55 2.98 -3.18
CA THR A 42 -1.24 2.30 -3.28
C THR A 42 -0.05 3.25 -3.02
N ARG A 43 -0.27 4.57 -3.00
CA ARG A 43 0.78 5.55 -2.71
C ARG A 43 1.08 5.73 -1.23
N ASN A 44 0.19 5.43 -0.28
CA ASN A 44 0.44 5.87 1.09
C ASN A 44 1.53 5.04 1.76
N ILE A 45 1.47 3.70 1.70
CA ILE A 45 2.55 2.87 2.27
C ILE A 45 3.87 3.08 1.53
N THR A 46 3.87 3.10 0.19
CA THR A 46 5.11 3.30 -0.60
C THR A 46 5.75 4.67 -0.31
N ARG A 47 4.94 5.74 -0.25
CA ARG A 47 5.42 7.08 0.10
C ARG A 47 5.95 7.14 1.53
N PHE A 48 5.21 6.56 2.47
CA PHE A 48 5.61 6.50 3.88
C PHE A 48 6.97 5.80 4.05
N ARG A 49 7.19 4.69 3.33
CA ARG A 49 8.50 4.00 3.35
C ARG A 49 9.62 4.92 2.87
N ALA A 50 9.43 5.53 1.70
CA ALA A 50 10.43 6.42 1.11
C ALA A 50 10.73 7.62 2.02
N GLU A 51 9.71 8.17 2.69
CA GLU A 51 9.85 9.27 3.65
C GLU A 51 10.71 8.85 4.86
N ILE A 52 10.38 7.72 5.49
CA ILE A 52 11.16 7.19 6.63
C ILE A 52 12.61 6.87 6.22
N GLU A 53 12.81 6.22 5.07
CA GLU A 53 14.15 5.91 4.54
C GLU A 53 14.96 7.19 4.29
N THR A 54 14.34 8.22 3.73
CA THR A 54 14.97 9.53 3.52
C THR A 54 15.38 10.16 4.85
N LEU A 55 14.47 10.27 5.81
CA LEU A 55 14.74 10.87 7.12
C LEU A 55 15.87 10.16 7.86
N VAL A 56 15.89 8.82 7.82
CA VAL A 56 16.95 8.01 8.44
C VAL A 56 18.28 8.19 7.73
N SER A 57 18.30 8.19 6.39
CA SER A 57 19.53 8.42 5.60
C SER A 57 20.16 9.80 5.86
N GLU A 58 19.32 10.81 6.12
CA GLU A 58 19.72 12.17 6.49
C GLU A 58 20.01 12.33 7.99
N ARG A 59 19.95 11.24 8.77
CA ARG A 59 20.13 11.22 10.24
C ARG A 59 19.13 12.08 11.02
N LYS A 60 17.96 12.37 10.43
CA LYS A 60 16.85 13.11 11.06
C LYS A 60 15.98 12.20 11.91
N TYR A 61 16.59 11.49 12.88
CA TYR A 61 15.93 10.47 13.70
C TYR A 61 14.74 11.01 14.52
N HIS A 62 14.82 12.26 14.97
CA HIS A 62 13.72 12.90 15.68
C HIS A 62 12.47 13.05 14.78
N GLN A 63 12.64 13.51 13.54
CA GLN A 63 11.54 13.65 12.59
C GLN A 63 11.00 12.28 12.15
N ALA A 64 11.89 11.31 11.95
CA ALA A 64 11.47 9.94 11.66
C ALA A 64 10.62 9.35 12.80
N THR A 65 11.01 9.61 14.05
CA THR A 65 10.25 9.21 15.25
C THR A 65 8.87 9.86 15.26
N GLU A 66 8.79 11.17 15.02
CA GLU A 66 7.50 11.88 14.96
C GLU A 66 6.60 11.35 13.84
N ALA A 67 7.16 11.07 12.66
CA ALA A 67 6.44 10.45 11.55
C ALA A 67 5.85 9.08 11.94
N LEU A 68 6.62 8.21 12.60
CA LEU A 68 6.10 6.92 13.08
C LEU A 68 4.99 7.08 14.13
N LEU A 69 5.13 8.02 15.06
CA LEU A 69 4.17 8.24 16.13
C LEU A 69 2.84 8.82 15.63
N THR A 70 2.89 9.66 14.59
CA THR A 70 1.71 10.34 14.03
C THR A 70 1.02 9.52 12.93
N THR A 71 1.67 8.48 12.41
CA THR A 71 1.11 7.65 11.35
C THR A 71 0.09 6.65 11.91
N GLU A 72 -1.11 6.66 11.32
CA GLU A 72 -2.14 5.68 11.60
C GLU A 72 -1.79 4.32 10.97
N VAL A 73 -1.57 3.32 11.82
CA VAL A 73 -1.16 1.97 11.39
C VAL A 73 -2.27 1.22 10.65
N THR A 74 -3.53 1.44 10.99
CA THR A 74 -4.69 0.77 10.38
C THR A 74 -4.73 0.97 8.86
N THR A 75 -4.58 2.21 8.40
CA THR A 75 -4.55 2.55 6.97
C THR A 75 -3.42 1.85 6.23
N LEU A 76 -2.25 1.71 6.85
CA LEU A 76 -1.13 0.98 6.25
C LEU A 76 -1.37 -0.54 6.22
N VAL A 77 -2.04 -1.09 7.24
CA VAL A 77 -2.42 -2.51 7.30
C VAL A 77 -3.41 -2.83 6.18
N ASP A 78 -4.46 -2.02 6.01
CA ASP A 78 -5.47 -2.23 4.96
C ASP A 78 -4.84 -2.23 3.56
N GLN A 79 -3.89 -1.32 3.33
CA GLN A 79 -3.12 -1.26 2.08
C GLN A 79 -2.18 -2.46 1.91
N ALA A 80 -1.58 -2.96 2.98
CA ALA A 80 -0.72 -4.14 2.93
C ALA A 80 -1.51 -5.45 2.73
N VAL A 81 -2.76 -5.51 3.17
CA VAL A 81 -3.65 -6.65 2.89
C VAL A 81 -4.07 -6.67 1.43
N THR A 82 -4.38 -5.50 0.88
CA THR A 82 -4.86 -5.35 -0.50
C THR A 82 -3.76 -5.40 -1.55
N SER A 83 -2.58 -4.86 -1.24
CA SER A 83 -1.39 -5.00 -2.08
C SER A 83 -0.71 -6.35 -1.79
N ARG A 84 -0.58 -7.22 -2.80
CA ARG A 84 0.09 -8.53 -2.65
C ARG A 84 1.58 -8.44 -2.29
N ASP A 85 2.13 -7.23 -2.25
CA ASP A 85 3.55 -6.94 -2.28
C ASP A 85 4.16 -6.69 -0.90
N LEU A 86 3.37 -6.67 0.18
CA LEU A 86 3.92 -6.62 1.53
C LEU A 86 3.29 -7.62 2.49
N ARG A 87 4.11 -8.54 3.00
CA ARG A 87 3.62 -9.55 3.95
C ARG A 87 3.88 -9.22 5.40
N TRP A 88 4.95 -8.47 5.72
CA TRP A 88 5.37 -8.12 7.08
C TRP A 88 6.26 -6.86 7.13
N MET A 89 6.47 -6.32 8.33
CA MET A 89 7.42 -5.25 8.63
C MET A 89 8.51 -5.76 9.58
N ALA A 90 9.77 -5.48 9.27
CA ALA A 90 10.94 -5.93 10.02
C ALA A 90 11.75 -4.74 10.54
N VAL A 91 12.48 -4.95 11.63
CA VAL A 91 13.44 -3.98 12.17
C VAL A 91 14.87 -4.54 12.00
N TYR A 92 15.81 -3.69 11.60
CA TYR A 92 17.19 -4.07 11.25
C TYR A 92 18.17 -3.99 12.43
N GLU A 93 18.18 -5.00 13.30
CA GLU A 93 19.23 -5.14 14.32
C GLU A 93 20.51 -5.78 13.74
N ASP A 94 21.41 -6.29 14.60
CA ASP A 94 22.44 -7.26 14.18
C ASP A 94 21.84 -8.47 13.45
N THR A 95 20.53 -8.70 13.68
CA THR A 95 19.70 -9.66 12.96
C THR A 95 18.37 -9.02 12.56
N LEU A 96 17.68 -9.55 11.54
CA LEU A 96 16.34 -9.05 11.21
C LEU A 96 15.33 -9.64 12.19
N VAL A 97 14.60 -8.78 12.89
CA VAL A 97 13.53 -9.19 13.80
C VAL A 97 12.18 -8.84 13.18
N LEU A 98 11.19 -9.75 13.33
CA LEU A 98 9.78 -9.52 13.01
C LEU A 98 8.94 -9.38 14.30
N PRO A 99 8.81 -8.17 14.89
CA PRO A 99 8.06 -7.96 16.12
C PRO A 99 6.57 -8.24 15.93
N GLY A 100 5.87 -8.66 17.00
CA GLY A 100 4.42 -8.86 16.98
C GLY A 100 3.94 -10.19 16.38
N LEU A 101 4.86 -11.10 16.04
CA LEU A 101 4.56 -12.51 15.77
C LEU A 101 4.54 -13.32 17.08
N ALA A 102 3.89 -14.49 17.07
CA ALA A 102 3.72 -15.36 18.27
C ALA A 102 5.04 -15.64 19.00
N GLU A 103 6.14 -15.70 18.23
CA GLU A 103 7.49 -15.49 18.70
C GLU A 103 8.15 -14.53 17.69
N SER A 104 8.87 -13.51 18.17
CA SER A 104 9.63 -12.62 17.28
C SER A 104 10.60 -13.46 16.46
N ILE A 105 10.32 -13.63 15.16
CA ILE A 105 11.14 -14.48 14.30
C ILE A 105 12.39 -13.70 13.92
N VAL A 106 13.54 -14.30 14.19
CA VAL A 106 14.84 -13.80 13.76
C VAL A 106 15.17 -14.40 12.38
N ILE A 107 15.40 -13.56 11.38
CA ILE A 107 15.70 -13.96 10.01
C ILE A 107 17.12 -13.51 9.63
N GLN A 108 17.92 -14.43 9.10
CA GLN A 108 19.33 -14.16 8.73
C GLN A 108 19.53 -13.67 7.27
N SER A 109 18.47 -13.52 6.47
CA SER A 109 18.56 -13.17 5.04
C SER A 109 17.42 -12.24 4.63
N ARG A 110 17.67 -11.17 3.86
CA ARG A 110 16.69 -10.19 3.33
C ARG A 110 15.82 -10.79 2.19
N SER A 111 14.61 -11.30 2.49
CA SER A 111 13.55 -11.60 1.50
C SER A 111 12.79 -10.33 1.08
N ALA A 112 12.18 -10.36 -0.09
CA ALA A 112 11.27 -9.32 -0.59
C ALA A 112 9.91 -9.30 0.16
N ASP A 113 9.65 -10.28 1.02
CA ASP A 113 8.37 -10.43 1.74
C ASP A 113 8.13 -9.37 2.83
N TYR A 114 9.12 -8.53 3.13
CA TYR A 114 9.04 -7.55 4.19
C TYR A 114 9.66 -6.22 3.82
N TRP A 115 9.08 -5.16 4.38
CA TRP A 115 9.78 -3.88 4.46
C TRP A 115 10.62 -3.86 5.71
N VAL A 116 11.90 -3.57 5.53
CA VAL A 116 12.85 -3.38 6.62
C VAL A 116 12.83 -1.91 6.99
N ILE A 117 12.27 -1.56 8.16
CA ILE A 117 12.52 -0.26 8.77
C ILE A 117 13.99 -0.25 9.18
N PRO A 118 14.81 0.66 8.62
CA PRO A 118 16.19 0.77 9.03
C PRO A 118 16.24 1.21 10.49
N GLY A 119 16.61 0.28 11.35
CA GLY A 119 16.67 0.51 12.77
C GLY A 119 17.50 -0.59 13.38
N THR A 120 18.75 -0.23 13.73
CA THR A 120 19.46 -0.63 14.97
C THR A 120 20.60 -1.65 14.87
N SER A 121 21.52 -1.43 13.94
CA SER A 121 22.91 -1.90 14.10
C SER A 121 23.68 -0.91 15.00
N ASP A 122 24.79 -1.34 15.63
CA ASP A 122 25.76 -0.59 16.45
C ASP A 122 26.04 0.89 16.05
N ALA A 123 25.74 1.27 14.81
CA ALA A 123 25.84 2.63 14.27
C ALA A 123 24.69 3.58 14.66
N ILE A 124 23.58 3.12 15.27
CA ILE A 124 22.45 3.99 15.62
C ILE A 124 22.64 4.62 17.01
N ILE A 125 22.63 5.95 17.00
CA ILE A 125 22.95 6.81 18.16
C ILE A 125 21.70 7.10 19.02
N ASP A 126 20.49 6.86 18.50
CA ASP A 126 19.23 7.30 19.09
C ASP A 126 18.35 6.11 19.56
N ALA A 127 18.33 5.89 20.88
CA ALA A 127 17.53 4.83 21.52
C ALA A 127 16.01 5.05 21.41
N ARG A 128 15.56 6.31 21.27
CA ARG A 128 14.14 6.63 21.11
C ARG A 128 13.65 6.21 19.73
N TRP A 129 14.45 6.43 18.69
CA TRP A 129 14.18 5.92 17.35
C TRP A 129 14.03 4.39 17.35
N GLN A 130 14.98 3.68 17.97
CA GLN A 130 14.95 2.22 18.08
C GLN A 130 13.64 1.69 18.68
N THR A 131 13.28 2.25 19.83
CA THR A 131 12.07 1.85 20.57
C THR A 131 10.84 2.12 19.72
N THR A 132 10.75 3.31 19.14
CA THR A 132 9.58 3.72 18.34
C THR A 132 9.42 2.89 17.06
N ALA A 133 10.53 2.57 16.37
CA ALA A 133 10.52 1.72 15.19
C ALA A 133 10.05 0.30 15.52
N THR A 134 10.50 -0.25 16.65
CA THR A 134 10.10 -1.58 17.14
C THR A 134 8.62 -1.62 17.49
N ASP A 135 8.13 -0.66 18.27
CA ASP A 135 6.72 -0.56 18.66
C ASP A 135 5.79 -0.39 17.45
N PHE A 136 6.23 0.39 16.47
CA PHE A 136 5.47 0.60 15.24
C PHE A 136 5.37 -0.69 14.42
N ALA A 137 6.50 -1.39 14.21
CA ALA A 137 6.53 -2.66 13.50
C ALA A 137 5.66 -3.73 14.19
N GLU A 138 5.70 -3.79 15.52
CA GLU A 138 4.85 -4.68 16.30
C GLU A 138 3.37 -4.42 16.08
N ARG A 139 2.93 -3.16 16.21
CA ARG A 139 1.55 -2.74 15.97
C ARG A 139 1.08 -3.10 14.56
N PHE A 140 1.93 -2.83 13.56
CA PHE A 140 1.63 -3.13 12.16
C PHE A 140 1.45 -4.64 11.93
N ASN A 141 2.41 -5.46 12.38
CA ASN A 141 2.37 -6.90 12.19
C ASN A 141 1.20 -7.55 12.94
N ARG A 142 0.86 -7.06 14.13
CA ARG A 142 -0.32 -7.51 14.88
C ARG A 142 -1.62 -7.19 14.12
N GLY A 143 -1.75 -5.98 13.60
CA GLY A 143 -2.90 -5.59 12.77
C GLY A 143 -3.01 -6.46 11.53
N LEU A 144 -1.89 -6.74 10.87
CA LEU A 144 -1.84 -7.58 9.67
C LEU A 144 -2.20 -9.05 9.95
N GLN A 145 -1.86 -9.59 11.12
CA GLN A 145 -2.34 -10.91 11.54
C GLN A 145 -3.83 -10.95 11.75
N GLN A 146 -4.39 -9.92 12.40
CA GLN A 146 -5.81 -9.84 12.68
C GLN A 146 -6.59 -9.79 11.37
N ALA A 147 -6.20 -8.92 10.44
CA ALA A 147 -6.84 -8.79 9.13
C ALA A 147 -6.73 -10.05 8.24
N LYS A 148 -5.80 -10.97 8.52
CA LYS A 148 -5.68 -12.26 7.81
C LYS A 148 -6.57 -13.36 8.40
N LYS A 149 -7.09 -13.19 9.61
CA LYS A 149 -8.00 -14.15 10.27
C LYS A 149 -9.47 -13.88 9.95
N ASP A 150 -9.78 -12.62 9.66
CA ASP A 150 -11.12 -12.14 9.30
C ASP A 150 -11.42 -12.41 7.81
#